data_AF-A0A3D0TG82-F1
#
_entry.id   AF-A0A3D0TG82-F1
#
_cell.length_a   1.000
_cell.length_b   1.000
_cell.length_c   1.000
_cell.angle_alpha   90.00
_cell.angle_beta   90.00
_cell.angle_gamma   90.00
#
_symmetry.space_group_name_H-M   'P 1'
#
loop_
_entity.id
_entity.type
_entity.pdbx_description
1 polymer ?
#
loop_
_entity_poly.entity_id
_entity_poly.type
_entity_poly.pdbx_seq_one_letter_code
_entity_poly.pdbx_strand_id
1 'polypeptide(L)'
;MSKAYRIEKDSMGEVKVPQEALYGAQTQRAVENFPVSGICISRPLIRALGVIKQGAAKVNAEMDNIPKDVAHAIQLAAQEVIDGKLDEHFPIDIYQTGSGTSSNMNANEVIAHRAMELVPDLSVKVHPNDHINFGQSSNDTFPTAIRIAGLLEAKNTLI
;
A
#
# COMPACT_ATOMS: atom_id res chain seq x y z
N MET A 1 28.10 -1.44 6.28
CA MET A 1 27.52 -2.80 6.24
C MET A 1 26.71 -2.91 4.96
N SER A 2 26.90 -3.96 4.16
CA SER A 2 26.09 -4.15 2.94
C SER A 2 24.63 -4.35 3.34
N LYS A 3 23.71 -3.52 2.83
CA LYS A 3 22.28 -3.76 2.99
C LYS A 3 21.95 -5.14 2.39
N ALA A 4 21.22 -5.97 3.13
CA ALA A 4 20.71 -7.23 2.62
C ALA A 4 19.54 -6.94 1.67
N TYR A 5 19.40 -7.75 0.61
CA TYR A 5 18.34 -7.60 -0.38
C TYR A 5 17.69 -8.96 -0.65
N ARG A 6 16.38 -8.94 -0.90
CA ARG A 6 15.62 -10.05 -1.48
C ARG A 6 15.33 -9.77 -2.95
N ILE A 7 15.20 -10.84 -3.73
CA ILE A 7 14.82 -10.75 -5.14
C ILE A 7 13.31 -10.89 -5.24
N GLU A 8 12.66 -9.88 -5.81
CA GLU A 8 11.26 -9.93 -6.20
C GLU A 8 11.14 -9.97 -7.71
N LYS A 9 10.01 -10.48 -8.20
CA LYS A 9 9.74 -10.59 -9.64
C LYS A 9 8.36 -10.06 -9.97
N ASP A 10 8.31 -9.22 -10.99
CA ASP A 10 7.08 -8.82 -11.67
C ASP A 10 7.15 -9.15 -13.18
N SER A 11 6.21 -8.63 -13.97
CA SER A 11 6.18 -8.84 -15.42
C SER A 11 7.38 -8.24 -16.16
N MET A 12 8.10 -7.29 -15.57
CA MET A 12 9.29 -6.67 -16.14
C MET A 12 10.58 -7.41 -15.74
N GLY A 13 10.49 -8.46 -14.92
CA GLY A 13 11.61 -9.29 -14.50
C GLY A 13 11.93 -9.16 -13.01
N GLU A 14 13.18 -9.44 -12.66
CA GLU A 14 13.65 -9.40 -11.28
C GLU A 14 14.07 -8.00 -10.84
N VAL A 15 13.95 -7.70 -9.55
CA VAL A 15 14.42 -6.46 -8.91
C VAL A 15 14.88 -6.72 -7.48
N LYS A 16 15.90 -5.98 -7.03
CA LYS A 16 16.47 -6.10 -5.68
C LYS A 16 15.73 -5.18 -4.71
N VAL A 17 15.00 -5.77 -3.78
CA VAL A 17 14.25 -5.05 -2.74
C VAL A 17 15.00 -5.17 -1.42
N PRO A 18 15.15 -4.09 -0.62
CA PRO A 18 15.74 -4.19 0.72
C PRO A 18 15.06 -5.28 1.56
N GLN A 19 15.84 -6.05 2.31
CA GLN A 19 15.33 -7.20 3.06
C GLN A 19 14.25 -6.80 4.07
N GLU A 20 14.43 -5.63 4.69
CA GLU A 20 13.56 -5.03 5.69
C GLU A 20 12.34 -4.30 5.11
N ALA A 21 12.28 -4.10 3.79
CA ALA A 21 11.17 -3.40 3.18
C ALA A 21 9.92 -4.29 3.11
N LEU A 22 8.77 -3.74 3.50
CA LEU A 22 7.47 -4.40 3.32
C LEU A 22 6.93 -4.30 1.89
N TYR A 23 7.39 -3.34 1.10
CA TYR A 23 6.96 -3.15 -0.29
C TYR A 23 7.59 -4.15 -1.27
N GLY A 24 7.08 -4.24 -2.50
CA GLY A 24 7.45 -5.27 -3.48
C GLY A 24 8.18 -4.72 -4.71
N ALA A 25 8.12 -5.50 -5.79
CA ALA A 25 8.80 -5.19 -7.04
C ALA A 25 8.33 -3.87 -7.67
N GLN A 26 7.03 -3.60 -7.67
CA GLN A 26 6.49 -2.43 -8.38
C GLN A 26 6.88 -1.14 -7.66
N THR A 27 6.87 -1.15 -6.32
CA THR A 27 7.37 -0.03 -5.52
C THR A 27 8.85 0.20 -5.73
N GLN A 28 9.67 -0.87 -5.69
CA GLN A 28 11.11 -0.74 -5.90
C GLN A 28 11.44 -0.16 -7.28
N ARG A 29 10.74 -0.61 -8.34
CA ARG A 29 10.88 -0.01 -9.66
C ARG A 29 10.45 1.46 -9.69
N ALA A 30 9.38 1.83 -8.99
CA ALA A 30 8.97 3.22 -8.91
C ALA A 30 10.02 4.09 -8.21
N VAL A 31 10.64 3.60 -7.14
CA VAL A 31 11.77 4.27 -6.47
C VAL A 31 12.93 4.51 -7.44
N GLU A 32 13.26 3.51 -8.27
CA GLU A 32 14.34 3.61 -9.26
C GLU A 32 13.99 4.51 -10.46
N ASN A 33 12.71 4.55 -10.85
CA ASN A 33 12.24 5.31 -12.01
C ASN A 33 11.98 6.80 -11.72
N PHE A 34 11.68 7.16 -10.47
CA PHE A 34 11.29 8.53 -10.10
C PHE A 34 12.19 9.20 -9.03
N PRO A 35 13.53 9.22 -9.18
CA PRO A 35 14.41 9.92 -8.22
C PRO A 35 14.47 11.43 -8.50
N VAL A 36 13.35 12.14 -8.31
CA VAL A 36 13.20 13.54 -8.78
C VAL A 36 13.56 14.56 -7.70
N SER A 37 12.96 14.46 -6.52
CA SER A 37 13.03 15.48 -5.47
C SER A 37 13.46 14.96 -4.10
N GLY A 38 13.33 13.65 -3.87
CA GLY A 38 13.51 13.03 -2.55
C GLY A 38 12.34 13.28 -1.60
N ILE A 39 11.26 13.92 -2.05
CA ILE A 39 10.07 14.20 -1.25
C ILE A 39 9.06 13.07 -1.50
N CYS A 40 8.73 12.32 -0.45
CA CYS A 40 7.70 11.28 -0.53
C CYS A 40 6.29 11.87 -0.42
N ILE A 41 5.26 11.06 -0.74
CA ILE A 41 3.87 11.45 -0.49
C ILE A 41 3.64 11.74 1.00
N SER A 42 2.76 12.70 1.29
CA SER A 42 2.52 13.15 2.65
C SER A 42 1.82 12.09 3.50
N ARG A 43 2.06 12.14 4.81
CA ARG A 43 1.46 11.22 5.79
C ARG A 43 -0.09 11.17 5.73
N PRO A 44 -0.82 12.28 5.59
CA PRO A 44 -2.27 12.23 5.42
C PRO A 44 -2.73 11.41 4.21
N LEU A 45 -1.96 11.43 3.11
CA LEU A 45 -2.27 10.65 1.92
C LEU A 45 -2.00 9.15 2.14
N ILE A 46 -0.89 8.79 2.80
CA ILE A 46 -0.59 7.41 3.22
C ILE A 46 -1.72 6.87 4.12
N ARG A 47 -2.14 7.66 5.13
CA ARG A 47 -3.26 7.32 6.02
C ARG A 47 -4.54 7.09 5.23
N ALA A 48 -4.86 7.96 4.29
CA ALA A 48 -6.07 7.85 3.47
C ALA A 48 -6.07 6.58 2.60
N LEU A 49 -4.92 6.21 2.02
CA LEU A 49 -4.78 4.93 1.32
C LEU A 49 -5.06 3.75 2.26
N GLY A 50 -4.50 3.77 3.47
CA GLY A 50 -4.79 2.76 4.51
C GLY A 50 -6.29 2.65 4.83
N VAL A 51 -6.99 3.77 5.02
CA VAL A 51 -8.45 3.81 5.24
C VAL A 51 -9.21 3.15 4.09
N ILE A 52 -8.86 3.47 2.85
CA ILE A 52 -9.53 2.90 1.67
C ILE A 52 -9.30 1.39 1.60
N LYS A 53 -8.06 0.93 1.77
CA LYS A 53 -7.74 -0.50 1.70
C LYS A 53 -8.41 -1.31 2.83
N GLN A 54 -8.48 -0.74 4.04
CA GLN A 54 -9.22 -1.36 5.15
C GLN A 54 -10.71 -1.48 4.83
N GLY A 55 -11.35 -0.41 4.35
CA GLY A 55 -12.76 -0.39 4.00
C GLY A 55 -13.09 -1.33 2.83
N ALA A 56 -12.27 -1.33 1.78
CA ALA A 56 -12.44 -2.20 0.63
C ALA A 56 -12.33 -3.69 1.01
N ALA A 57 -11.37 -4.06 1.85
CA ALA A 57 -11.23 -5.43 2.34
C ALA A 57 -12.46 -5.88 3.14
N LYS A 58 -12.99 -5.00 4.00
CA LYS A 58 -14.21 -5.29 4.77
C LYS A 58 -15.40 -5.56 3.86
N VAL A 59 -15.68 -4.68 2.91
CA VAL A 59 -16.82 -4.82 1.98
C VAL A 59 -16.65 -6.05 1.09
N ASN A 60 -15.45 -6.31 0.57
CA ASN A 60 -15.19 -7.49 -0.23
C ASN A 60 -15.37 -8.80 0.55
N ALA A 61 -15.11 -8.82 1.86
CA ALA A 61 -15.39 -9.98 2.72
C ALA A 61 -16.88 -10.19 2.96
N GLU A 62 -17.65 -9.10 3.13
CA GLU A 62 -19.11 -9.13 3.27
C GLU A 62 -19.80 -9.63 2.00
N MET A 63 -19.18 -9.41 0.84
CA MET A 63 -19.65 -9.87 -0.47
C MET A 63 -19.05 -11.23 -0.91
N ASP A 64 -18.28 -11.89 -0.02
CA ASP A 64 -17.56 -13.14 -0.31
C ASP A 64 -16.65 -13.08 -1.56
N ASN A 65 -16.15 -11.89 -1.93
CA ASN A 65 -15.22 -11.68 -3.04
C ASN A 65 -13.78 -12.11 -2.70
N ILE A 66 -13.41 -12.05 -1.41
CA ILE A 66 -12.12 -12.49 -0.88
C ILE A 66 -12.33 -13.32 0.40
N PRO A 67 -11.41 -14.23 0.75
CA PRO A 67 -11.51 -15.00 1.99
C PRO A 67 -11.57 -14.12 3.24
N LYS A 68 -12.39 -14.49 4.22
CA LYS A 68 -12.66 -13.68 5.43
C LYS A 68 -11.45 -13.52 6.34
N ASP A 69 -10.63 -14.57 6.44
CA ASP A 69 -9.35 -14.56 7.16
C ASP A 69 -8.34 -13.63 6.49
N VAL A 70 -8.25 -13.67 5.16
CA VAL A 70 -7.44 -12.73 4.36
C VAL A 70 -7.91 -11.30 4.58
N ALA A 71 -9.22 -11.03 4.45
CA ALA A 71 -9.76 -9.71 4.68
C ALA A 71 -9.52 -9.18 6.10
N HIS A 72 -9.56 -10.06 7.10
CA HIS A 72 -9.24 -9.70 8.48
C HIS A 72 -7.76 -9.31 8.62
N ALA A 73 -6.84 -10.10 8.07
CA ALA A 73 -5.41 -9.78 8.08
C ALA A 73 -5.10 -8.46 7.36
N ILE A 74 -5.78 -8.19 6.23
CA ILE A 74 -5.67 -6.92 5.50
C ILE A 74 -6.15 -5.76 6.37
N GLN A 75 -7.27 -5.90 7.07
CA GLN A 75 -7.80 -4.85 7.94
C GLN A 75 -6.86 -4.50 9.10
N LEU A 76 -6.19 -5.51 9.68
CA LEU A 76 -5.17 -5.32 10.72
C LEU A 76 -3.93 -4.58 10.18
N ALA A 77 -3.39 -5.04 9.05
CA ALA A 77 -2.23 -4.41 8.41
C ALA A 77 -2.53 -2.97 7.95
N ALA A 78 -3.70 -2.75 7.35
CA ALA A 78 -4.15 -1.42 6.95
C ALA A 78 -4.34 -0.49 8.16
N GLN A 79 -4.75 -1.02 9.32
CA GLN A 79 -4.79 -0.22 10.55
C GLN A 79 -3.41 0.28 10.96
N GLU A 80 -2.35 -0.52 10.82
CA GLU A 80 -0.99 -0.06 11.11
C GLU A 80 -0.52 1.07 10.15
N VAL A 81 -0.96 1.04 8.89
CA VAL A 81 -0.77 2.17 7.94
C VAL A 81 -1.55 3.40 8.41
N ILE A 82 -2.80 3.23 8.86
CA ILE A 82 -3.63 4.33 9.37
C ILE A 82 -2.97 4.96 10.61
N ASP A 83 -2.41 4.14 11.49
CA ASP A 83 -1.73 4.55 12.72
C ASP A 83 -0.35 5.18 12.48
N GLY A 84 0.30 4.89 11.34
CA GLY A 84 1.59 5.48 10.96
C GLY A 84 2.80 4.66 11.39
N LYS A 85 2.58 3.39 11.68
CA LYS A 85 3.63 2.47 12.08
C LYS A 85 4.52 2.04 10.91
N LEU A 86 4.04 2.22 9.68
CA LEU A 86 4.64 1.68 8.46
C LEU A 86 5.09 2.77 7.48
N ASP A 87 5.16 4.04 7.91
CA ASP A 87 5.41 5.18 7.03
C ASP A 87 6.75 5.10 6.29
N GLU A 88 7.77 4.49 6.90
CA GLU A 88 9.09 4.27 6.28
C GLU A 88 9.05 3.34 5.07
N HIS A 89 7.98 2.56 4.90
CA HIS A 89 7.78 1.67 3.76
C HIS A 89 7.06 2.34 2.58
N PHE A 90 6.92 3.68 2.59
CA PHE A 90 6.36 4.46 1.49
C PHE A 90 7.40 5.40 0.86
N PRO A 91 8.47 4.87 0.21
CA PRO A 91 9.63 5.65 -0.23
C PRO A 91 9.44 6.37 -1.58
N ILE A 92 8.27 6.28 -2.22
CA ILE A 92 8.07 6.77 -3.58
C ILE A 92 7.99 8.30 -3.59
N ASP A 93 8.76 8.91 -4.48
CA ASP A 93 8.75 10.35 -4.74
C ASP A 93 7.35 10.84 -5.16
N ILE A 94 7.00 12.05 -4.76
CA ILE A 94 5.73 12.67 -5.12
C ILE A 94 5.61 12.91 -6.64
N TYR A 95 6.73 13.11 -7.35
CA TYR A 95 6.78 13.27 -8.81
C TYR A 95 6.79 11.92 -9.55
N GLN A 96 5.87 11.04 -9.17
CA GLN A 96 5.59 9.76 -9.83
C GLN A 96 4.57 9.91 -10.97
N THR A 97 4.07 8.78 -11.49
CA THR A 97 2.94 8.76 -12.44
C THR A 97 1.73 9.57 -11.92
N GLY A 98 1.14 10.38 -12.79
CA GLY A 98 0.06 11.31 -12.42
C GLY A 98 -1.25 10.66 -11.97
N SER A 99 -1.46 9.38 -12.27
CA SER A 99 -2.60 8.60 -11.76
C SER A 99 -2.40 8.09 -10.34
N GLY A 100 -1.21 8.25 -9.75
CA GLY A 100 -0.87 7.71 -8.43
C GLY A 100 -0.79 6.18 -8.38
N THR A 101 -0.61 5.52 -9.53
CA THR A 101 -0.52 4.04 -9.60
C THR A 101 0.60 3.50 -8.73
N SER A 102 1.76 4.15 -8.68
CA SER A 102 2.90 3.67 -7.90
C SER A 102 2.60 3.73 -6.39
N SER A 103 2.03 4.82 -5.89
CA SER A 103 1.57 4.90 -4.48
C SER A 103 0.43 3.94 -4.16
N ASN A 104 -0.51 3.69 -5.08
CA ASN A 104 -1.56 2.68 -4.88
C ASN A 104 -0.94 1.28 -4.72
N MET A 105 -0.01 0.92 -5.62
CA MET A 105 0.69 -0.36 -5.54
C MET A 105 1.60 -0.47 -4.33
N ASN A 106 2.21 0.62 -3.88
CA ASN A 106 2.98 0.65 -2.65
C ASN A 106 2.14 0.31 -1.44
N ALA A 107 0.94 0.90 -1.31
CA ALA A 107 0.01 0.52 -0.26
C ALA A 107 -0.39 -0.96 -0.38
N ASN A 108 -0.69 -1.44 -1.58
CA ASN A 108 -1.06 -2.83 -1.81
C ASN A 108 0.04 -3.81 -1.38
N GLU A 109 1.29 -3.55 -1.78
CA GLU A 109 2.42 -4.43 -1.47
C GLU A 109 2.76 -4.42 0.02
N VAL A 110 2.84 -3.24 0.65
CA VAL A 110 3.11 -3.10 2.09
C VAL A 110 2.05 -3.82 2.92
N ILE A 111 0.77 -3.59 2.61
CA ILE A 111 -0.34 -4.19 3.36
C ILE A 111 -0.37 -5.71 3.14
N ALA A 112 -0.14 -6.19 1.91
CA ALA A 112 -0.10 -7.62 1.64
C ALA A 112 1.00 -8.33 2.43
N HIS A 113 2.21 -7.79 2.41
CA HIS A 113 3.34 -8.37 3.16
C HIS A 113 3.03 -8.37 4.66
N ARG A 114 2.60 -7.20 5.19
CA ARG A 114 2.31 -7.09 6.62
C ARG A 114 1.17 -7.97 7.08
N ALA A 115 0.14 -8.16 6.26
CA ALA A 115 -0.96 -9.06 6.56
C ALA A 115 -0.48 -10.51 6.76
N MET A 116 0.46 -10.97 5.93
CA MET A 116 1.06 -12.30 6.05
C MET A 116 1.98 -12.43 7.27
N GLU A 117 2.64 -11.36 7.70
CA GLU A 117 3.41 -11.38 8.95
C GLU A 117 2.52 -11.42 10.20
N LEU A 118 1.43 -10.65 10.20
CA LEU A 118 0.50 -10.55 11.32
C LEU A 118 -0.31 -11.83 11.50
N VAL A 119 -0.64 -12.51 10.40
CA VAL A 119 -1.43 -13.74 10.40
C VAL A 119 -0.70 -14.77 9.51
N PRO A 120 0.14 -15.64 10.09
CA PRO A 120 0.96 -16.58 9.30
C PRO A 120 0.15 -17.72 8.68
N ASP A 121 -0.94 -18.16 9.33
CA ASP A 121 -1.72 -19.34 8.93
C ASP A 121 -2.98 -18.96 8.12
N LEU A 122 -2.81 -18.20 7.04
CA LEU A 122 -3.90 -17.81 6.14
C LEU A 122 -4.29 -18.93 5.17
N SER A 123 -5.57 -18.98 4.80
CA SER A 123 -6.13 -19.91 3.82
C SER A 123 -5.47 -19.80 2.45
N VAL A 124 -5.04 -18.58 2.07
CA VAL A 124 -4.30 -18.30 0.84
C VAL A 124 -3.27 -17.20 1.08
N LYS A 125 -2.23 -17.17 0.23
CA LYS A 125 -1.25 -16.08 0.24
C LYS A 125 -1.91 -14.76 -0.18
N VAL A 126 -1.69 -13.69 0.59
CA VAL A 126 -2.25 -12.37 0.28
C VAL A 126 -1.52 -11.77 -0.93
N HIS A 127 -2.23 -11.70 -2.05
CA HIS A 127 -1.76 -11.07 -3.28
C HIS A 127 -2.10 -9.56 -3.32
N PRO A 128 -1.13 -8.67 -3.63
CA PRO A 128 -1.36 -7.22 -3.70
C PRO A 128 -2.49 -6.81 -4.64
N ASN A 129 -2.61 -7.44 -5.82
CA ASN A 129 -3.65 -7.08 -6.79
C ASN A 129 -4.97 -7.81 -6.53
N ASP A 130 -4.91 -9.12 -6.32
CA ASP A 130 -6.12 -9.96 -6.34
C ASP A 130 -6.90 -9.89 -5.02
N HIS A 131 -6.25 -9.46 -3.92
CA HIS A 131 -6.90 -9.33 -2.62
C HIS A 131 -6.95 -7.89 -2.14
N ILE A 132 -5.81 -7.18 -2.08
CA ILE A 132 -5.78 -5.80 -1.55
C ILE A 132 -6.47 -4.83 -2.53
N ASN A 133 -6.22 -5.00 -3.82
CA ASN A 133 -6.73 -4.14 -4.89
C ASN A 133 -7.97 -4.71 -5.59
N PHE A 134 -8.63 -5.73 -5.02
CA PHE A 134 -9.82 -6.32 -5.62
C PHE A 134 -10.91 -5.26 -5.80
N GLY A 135 -11.44 -5.17 -7.02
CA GLY A 135 -12.49 -4.22 -7.39
C GLY A 135 -12.06 -2.75 -7.40
N GLN A 136 -10.77 -2.46 -7.32
CA GLN A 136 -10.23 -1.10 -7.29
C GLN A 136 -9.29 -0.83 -8.47
N SER A 137 -9.18 0.44 -8.85
CA SER A 137 -8.15 0.96 -9.75
C SER A 137 -7.36 2.07 -9.03
N SER A 138 -6.19 2.44 -9.55
CA SER A 138 -5.55 3.68 -9.07
C SER A 138 -6.37 4.91 -9.46
N ASN A 139 -7.09 4.84 -10.58
CA ASN A 139 -7.85 5.95 -11.15
C ASN A 139 -9.06 6.38 -10.28
N ASP A 140 -9.61 5.49 -9.46
CA ASP A 140 -10.65 5.81 -8.46
C ASP A 140 -10.07 5.88 -7.04
N THR A 141 -9.14 4.99 -6.68
CA THR A 141 -8.54 4.94 -5.34
C THR A 141 -7.75 6.20 -5.02
N PHE A 142 -6.84 6.63 -5.90
CA PHE A 142 -5.92 7.72 -5.59
C PHE A 142 -6.62 9.08 -5.50
N PRO A 143 -7.54 9.47 -6.41
CA PRO A 143 -8.35 10.67 -6.23
C PRO A 143 -9.24 10.63 -4.98
N THR A 144 -9.75 9.45 -4.60
CA THR A 144 -10.51 9.27 -3.35
C THR A 144 -9.61 9.53 -2.14
N ALA A 145 -8.38 9.01 -2.15
CA ALA A 145 -7.41 9.22 -1.08
C ALA A 145 -7.07 10.72 -0.91
N ILE A 146 -6.87 11.44 -2.02
CA ILE A 146 -6.64 12.90 -2.00
C ILE A 146 -7.81 13.63 -1.34
N ARG A 147 -9.05 13.28 -1.69
CA ARG A 147 -10.25 13.92 -1.10
C ARG A 147 -10.38 13.62 0.40
N ILE A 148 -10.15 12.38 0.82
CA ILE A 148 -10.16 12.00 2.24
C ILE A 148 -9.07 12.76 3.00
N ALA A 149 -7.84 12.77 2.49
CA ALA A 149 -6.73 13.48 3.11
C ALA A 149 -7.02 14.99 3.23
N GLY A 150 -7.47 15.63 2.15
CA GLY A 150 -7.81 17.04 2.14
C GLY A 150 -8.93 17.39 3.12
N LEU A 151 -9.98 16.56 3.19
CA LEU A 151 -11.08 16.75 4.16
C LEU A 151 -10.59 16.64 5.60
N LEU A 152 -9.79 15.61 5.91
CA LEU A 152 -9.28 15.38 7.26
C LEU A 152 -8.31 16.48 7.69
N GLU A 153 -7.42 16.92 6.81
CA GLU A 153 -6.50 18.03 7.12
C GLU A 153 -7.26 19.35 7.31
N ALA A 154 -8.26 19.63 6.47
CA ALA A 154 -9.10 20.80 6.67
C ALA A 154 -9.85 20.75 8.01
N LYS A 155 -10.40 19.60 8.38
CA LYS A 155 -11.17 19.42 9.61
C LYS A 155 -10.31 19.40 10.88
N ASN A 156 -9.11 18.84 10.83
CA ASN A 156 -8.30 18.61 12.02
C ASN A 156 -7.27 19.72 12.27
N THR A 157 -6.88 20.44 11.23
CA THR A 157 -5.79 21.42 11.28
C THR A 157 -6.27 22.85 11.07
N LEU A 158 -7.30 23.06 10.26
CA LEU A 158 -7.73 24.41 9.85
C LEU A 158 -9.00 24.90 10.57
N ILE A 159 -9.82 24.01 11.12
CA ILE A 159 -11.13 24.32 11.74
C ILE A 159 -11.20 23.70 13.14
#